data_AF-A0A968XZ81-F1
#
_entry.id   AF-A0A968XZ81-F1
#
_cell.length_a   1.000
_cell.length_b   1.000
_cell.length_c   1.000
_cell.angle_alpha   90.00
_cell.angle_beta   90.00
_cell.angle_gamma   90.00
#
_symmetry.space_group_name_H-M   'P 1'
#
loop_
_entity.id
_entity.type
_entity.pdbx_description
1 polymer ?
#
loop_
_entity_poly.entity_id
_entity_poly.type
_entity_poly.pdbx_seq_one_letter_code
_entity_poly.pdbx_strand_id
1 'polypeptide(L)'
;MKVTVRDSHILKTIEPNVLETYLQINGWHKTRQFFEGFIWSKKNDADQAGEVLVPPHREFDDFAEVMCDNLKALEAVEKRSQLEIVSDLITALPNTKSRDGSIQ
;
A
#
# COMPACT_ATOMS: atom_id res chain seq x y z
N MET A 1 10.62 19.80 5.02
CA MET A 1 11.44 18.59 5.22
C MET A 1 10.66 17.42 4.63
N LYS A 2 11.16 16.74 3.59
CA LYS A 2 10.51 15.52 3.09
C LYS A 2 11.04 14.35 3.91
N VAL A 3 10.16 13.65 4.63
CA VAL A 3 10.52 12.50 5.45
C VAL A 3 10.30 11.25 4.60
N THR A 4 11.39 10.56 4.29
CA THR A 4 11.33 9.28 3.59
C THR A 4 11.36 8.15 4.61
N VAL A 5 10.36 7.27 4.60
CA VAL A 5 10.31 6.12 5.50
C VAL A 5 11.27 5.06 4.98
N ARG A 6 12.34 4.79 5.74
CA ARG A 6 13.36 3.77 5.42
C ARG A 6 13.58 2.76 6.54
N ASP A 7 12.88 2.92 7.66
CA ASP A 7 12.94 1.98 8.78
C ASP A 7 12.34 0.64 8.39
N SER A 8 13.22 -0.32 8.10
CA SER A 8 12.85 -1.67 7.67
C SER A 8 11.96 -2.38 8.69
N HIS A 9 12.13 -2.08 9.99
CA HIS A 9 11.27 -2.61 11.05
C HIS A 9 9.81 -2.17 10.87
N ILE A 10 9.56 -0.88 10.61
CA ILE A 10 8.20 -0.34 10.41
C ILE A 10 7.62 -0.92 9.12
N LEU A 11 8.38 -0.91 8.04
CA LEU A 11 7.92 -1.40 6.74
C LEU A 11 7.52 -2.88 6.81
N LYS A 12 8.29 -3.71 7.53
CA LYS A 12 7.98 -5.14 7.76
C LYS A 12 6.76 -5.40 8.64
N THR A 13 6.22 -4.40 9.37
CA THR A 13 4.95 -4.56 10.10
C THR A 13 3.72 -4.47 9.20
N ILE A 14 3.85 -3.88 8.01
CA ILE A 14 2.74 -3.72 7.08
C ILE A 14 2.52 -5.04 6.35
N GLU A 15 1.34 -5.64 6.51
CA GLU A 15 1.03 -6.89 5.83
C GLU A 15 0.66 -6.65 4.35
N PRO A 16 1.08 -7.53 3.42
CA PRO A 16 0.72 -7.42 1.99
C PRO A 16 -0.78 -7.27 1.74
N ASN A 17 -1.60 -8.02 2.48
CA ASN A 17 -3.07 -7.96 2.38
C ASN A 17 -3.64 -6.59 2.78
N VAL A 18 -3.01 -5.92 3.76
CA VAL A 18 -3.39 -4.56 4.18
C VAL A 18 -3.05 -3.58 3.08
N LEU A 19 -1.89 -3.72 2.44
CA LEU A 19 -1.52 -2.91 1.29
C LEU A 19 -2.48 -3.12 0.11
N GLU A 20 -2.85 -4.36 -0.24
CA GLU A 20 -3.85 -4.62 -1.30
C GLU A 20 -5.20 -3.98 -0.97
N THR A 21 -5.66 -4.12 0.27
CA THR A 21 -6.93 -3.52 0.73
C THR A 21 -6.87 -2.00 0.63
N TYR A 22 -5.79 -1.38 1.12
CA TYR A 22 -5.55 0.06 1.02
C TYR A 22 -5.57 0.52 -0.43
N LEU A 23 -4.85 -0.16 -1.33
CA LEU A 23 -4.82 0.17 -2.75
C LEU A 23 -6.24 0.13 -3.34
N GLN A 24 -7.00 -0.93 -3.07
CA GLN A 24 -8.36 -1.08 -3.56
C GLN A 24 -9.30 0.04 -3.08
N ILE A 25 -9.31 0.36 -1.78
CA ILE A 25 -10.19 1.42 -1.24
C ILE A 25 -9.80 2.82 -1.72
N ASN A 26 -8.51 3.03 -2.02
CA ASN A 26 -8.00 4.30 -2.54
C ASN A 26 -8.10 4.39 -4.07
N GLY A 27 -8.80 3.47 -4.73
CA GLY A 27 -9.05 3.53 -6.17
C GLY A 27 -7.85 3.16 -7.04
N TRP A 28 -6.93 2.36 -6.52
CA TRP A 28 -5.94 1.65 -7.34
C TRP A 28 -6.57 0.38 -7.92
N HIS A 29 -6.08 -0.01 -9.09
CA HIS A 29 -6.59 -1.17 -9.81
C HIS A 29 -5.50 -2.22 -10.00
N LYS A 30 -5.82 -3.46 -9.60
CA LYS A 30 -4.99 -4.63 -9.84
C LYS A 30 -4.88 -4.85 -11.34
N THR A 31 -3.67 -4.71 -11.88
CA THR A 31 -3.43 -4.67 -13.32
C THR A 31 -2.90 -6.00 -13.84
N ARG A 32 -1.84 -6.53 -13.22
CA ARG A 32 -1.22 -7.79 -13.63
C ARG A 32 -0.56 -8.50 -12.46
N GLN A 33 -0.41 -9.81 -12.57
CA GLN A 33 0.45 -10.58 -11.68
C GLN A 33 1.91 -10.41 -12.11
N PHE A 34 2.84 -10.31 -11.16
CA PHE A 34 4.28 -10.25 -11.41
C PHE A 34 4.98 -11.21 -10.45
N PHE A 35 5.53 -12.30 -11.00
CA PHE A 35 5.97 -13.46 -10.22
C PHE A 35 4.86 -13.93 -9.28
N GLU A 36 5.13 -13.94 -7.97
CA GLU A 36 4.18 -14.31 -6.92
C GLU A 36 3.40 -13.10 -6.39
N GLY A 37 3.81 -11.87 -6.72
CA GLY A 37 3.16 -10.63 -6.32
C GLY A 37 2.20 -10.07 -7.38
N PHE A 38 1.65 -8.88 -7.11
CA PHE A 38 0.72 -8.21 -8.01
C PHE A 38 1.07 -6.75 -8.23
N ILE A 39 0.99 -6.30 -9.48
CA ILE A 39 1.12 -4.91 -9.87
C ILE A 39 -0.25 -4.24 -9.81
N TRP A 40 -0.30 -3.14 -9.10
CA TRP A 40 -1.43 -2.23 -9.00
C TRP A 40 -1.08 -0.92 -9.68
N SER A 41 -2.06 -0.33 -10.35
CA SER A 41 -1.86 0.93 -11.08
C SER A 41 -2.99 1.89 -10.80
N LYS A 42 -2.65 3.18 -10.75
CA LYS A 42 -3.60 4.28 -10.63
C LYS A 42 -3.10 5.45 -11.46
N LYS A 43 -4.03 6.09 -12.16
CA LYS A 43 -3.78 7.34 -12.87
C LYS A 43 -4.18 8.50 -11.98
N ASN A 44 -3.35 9.54 -11.91
CA ASN A 44 -3.74 10.81 -11.30
C ASN A 44 -4.44 11.72 -12.35
N ASP A 45 -4.99 12.86 -11.90
CA ASP A 45 -5.61 13.88 -12.77
C ASP A 45 -4.70 14.45 -13.86
N ALA A 46 -3.38 14.29 -13.75
CA ALA A 46 -2.40 14.72 -14.75
C ALA A 46 -2.04 13.60 -15.75
N ASP A 47 -2.84 12.52 -15.82
CA ASP A 47 -2.60 11.27 -16.56
C ASP A 47 -1.26 10.58 -16.23
N GLN A 48 -0.62 10.96 -15.13
CA GLN A 48 0.56 10.23 -14.65
C GLN A 48 0.08 8.94 -13.99
N ALA A 49 0.49 7.81 -14.57
CA ALA A 49 0.27 6.49 -13.99
C ALA A 49 1.39 6.19 -12.97
N GLY A 50 1.01 5.84 -11.75
CA GLY A 50 1.90 5.15 -10.84
C GLY A 50 1.66 3.65 -10.88
N GLU A 51 2.74 2.89 -10.68
CA GLU A 51 2.70 1.45 -10.49
C GLU A 51 3.22 1.14 -9.08
N VAL A 52 2.56 0.21 -8.42
CA VAL A 52 2.89 -0.30 -7.08
C VAL A 52 2.95 -1.81 -7.18
N LEU A 53 4.04 -2.41 -6.71
CA LEU A 53 4.19 -3.86 -6.64
C LEU A 53 3.87 -4.32 -5.24
N VAL A 54 2.77 -5.04 -5.05
CA VAL A 54 2.50 -5.70 -3.78
C VAL A 54 3.35 -6.98 -3.72
N PRO A 55 4.35 -7.06 -2.83
CA PRO A 55 5.11 -8.28 -2.61
C PRO A 55 4.22 -9.36 -1.96
N PRO A 56 4.40 -10.64 -2.30
CA PRO A 56 3.55 -11.72 -1.79
C PRO A 56 3.75 -12.02 -0.31
N HIS A 57 4.98 -11.89 0.19
CA HIS A 57 5.34 -12.23 1.57
C HIS A 57 6.33 -11.21 2.16
N ARG A 58 6.28 -11.03 3.48
CA ARG A 58 7.20 -10.14 4.23
C ARG A 58 8.60 -10.73 4.49
N GLU A 59 8.75 -12.02 4.16
CA GLU A 59 9.97 -12.79 4.42
C GLU A 59 11.08 -12.55 3.37
N PHE A 60 10.75 -11.91 2.24
CA PHE A 60 11.73 -11.52 1.24
C PHE A 60 12.72 -10.48 1.81
N ASP A 61 14.01 -10.67 1.57
CA ASP A 61 15.06 -9.75 2.00
C ASP A 61 14.80 -8.31 1.48
N ASP A 62 14.39 -8.20 0.22
CA ASP A 62 14.11 -6.92 -0.45
C ASP A 62 12.73 -6.33 -0.11
N PHE A 63 11.94 -6.96 0.77
CA PHE A 63 10.59 -6.51 1.09
C PHE A 63 10.54 -5.05 1.54
N ALA A 64 11.46 -4.64 2.42
CA ALA A 64 11.51 -3.27 2.91
C ALA A 64 11.87 -2.27 1.79
N GLU A 65 12.72 -2.67 0.84
CA GLU A 65 13.08 -1.83 -0.29
C GLU A 65 11.90 -1.66 -1.25
N VAL A 66 11.22 -2.77 -1.59
CA VAL A 66 10.00 -2.75 -2.41
C VAL A 66 8.91 -1.89 -1.77
N MET A 67 8.67 -2.05 -0.46
CA MET A 67 7.70 -1.22 0.26
C MET A 67 8.08 0.26 0.27
N CYS A 68 9.37 0.58 0.43
CA CYS A 68 9.85 1.97 0.34
C CYS A 68 9.58 2.56 -1.05
N ASP A 69 9.78 1.79 -2.12
CA ASP A 69 9.51 2.25 -3.48
C ASP A 69 8.01 2.43 -3.75
N ASN A 70 7.20 1.47 -3.30
CA ASN A 70 5.74 1.58 -3.32
C ASN A 70 5.24 2.85 -2.63
N LEU A 71 5.79 3.21 -1.46
CA LEU A 71 5.42 4.42 -0.74
C LEU A 71 5.78 5.70 -1.51
N LYS A 72 6.86 5.70 -2.30
CA LYS A 72 7.18 6.84 -3.19
C LYS A 72 6.17 6.95 -4.32
N ALA A 73 5.78 5.83 -4.93
CA ALA A 73 4.77 5.82 -5.97
C ALA A 73 3.42 6.31 -5.43
N LEU A 74 3.03 5.86 -4.24
CA LEU A 74 1.84 6.32 -3.53
C LEU A 74 1.92 7.82 -3.20
N GLU A 75 3.03 8.30 -2.63
CA GLU A 75 3.22 9.75 -2.37
C GLU A 75 3.01 10.58 -3.65
N ALA A 76 3.60 10.14 -4.76
CA ALA A 76 3.57 10.88 -6.02
C ALA A 76 2.16 10.91 -6.66
N VAL A 77 1.44 9.78 -6.65
CA VAL A 77 0.11 9.67 -7.26
C VAL A 77 -0.96 10.28 -6.36
N GLU A 78 -0.91 10.00 -5.05
CA GLU A 78 -1.92 10.43 -4.09
C GLU A 78 -1.70 11.86 -3.58
N LYS A 79 -0.53 12.44 -3.85
CA LYS A 79 -0.10 13.77 -3.35
C LYS A 79 -0.18 13.88 -1.82
N ARG A 80 0.04 12.76 -1.13
CA ARG A 80 0.08 12.64 0.35
C ARG A 80 1.48 12.33 0.82
N SER A 81 1.80 12.69 2.06
CA SER A 81 3.12 12.35 2.61
C SER A 81 3.24 10.86 2.92
N GLN A 82 4.43 10.27 2.76
CA GLN A 82 4.67 8.86 3.12
C GLN A 82 4.25 8.53 4.55
N LEU A 83 4.45 9.44 5.51
CA LEU A 83 4.05 9.23 6.90
C LEU A 83 2.53 9.09 7.07
N GLU A 84 1.74 9.84 6.31
CA GLU A 84 0.29 9.73 6.36
C GLU A 84 -0.18 8.40 5.78
N ILE A 85 0.43 7.98 4.67
CA ILE A 85 0.13 6.70 4.03
C ILE A 85 0.52 5.54 4.95
N VAL A 86 1.71 5.57 5.55
CA VAL A 86 2.15 4.55 6.52
C VAL A 86 1.27 4.53 7.75
N SER A 87 0.86 5.70 8.26
CA SER A 87 -0.07 5.78 9.38
C SER A 87 -1.41 5.14 9.01
N ASP A 88 -1.92 5.38 7.81
CA ASP A 88 -3.14 4.74 7.31
C ASP A 88 -2.97 3.22 7.19
N LEU A 89 -1.88 2.75 6.58
CA LEU A 89 -1.58 1.31 6.47
C LEU A 89 -1.46 0.61 7.83
N ILE A 90 -0.87 1.25 8.83
CA ILE A 90 -0.75 0.69 10.18
C ILE A 90 -2.09 0.80 10.94
N THR A 91 -2.89 1.83 10.71
CA THR A 91 -4.21 2.00 11.37
C THR A 91 -5.35 1.27 10.68
N ALA A 92 -5.18 0.91 9.41
CA ALA A 92 -6.05 0.06 8.62
C ALA A 92 -5.94 -1.42 9.02
N LEU A 93 -5.01 -1.76 9.93
CA LEU A 93 -5.15 -2.96 10.76
C LEU A 93 -6.59 -2.94 11.30
N PRO A 94 -7.40 -3.98 11.03
CA PRO A 94 -8.80 -3.90 11.28
C PRO A 94 -8.99 -3.65 12.77
N ASN A 95 -9.41 -2.44 13.11
CA ASN A 95 -10.42 -2.31 14.14
C ASN A 95 -11.58 -3.13 13.57
N THR A 96 -11.62 -4.40 13.92
CA THR A 96 -12.71 -5.33 13.70
C THR A 96 -13.90 -4.82 14.49
N LYS A 97 -14.39 -3.62 14.17
CA LYS A 97 -15.74 -3.23 14.50
C LYS A 97 -16.59 -3.97 13.51
N SER A 98 -16.91 -5.20 13.92
CA SER A 98 -18.06 -5.99 13.50
C SER A 98 -19.07 -5.09 12.81
N ARG A 99 -19.24 -5.24 11.50
CA ARG A 99 -20.48 -4.86 10.85
C ARG A 99 -21.45 -5.98 11.18
N ASP A 100 -21.92 -5.98 12.43
CA ASP A 100 -23.26 -6.45 12.71
C ASP A 100 -24.19 -5.69 11.76
N GLY A 101 -24.84 -6.47 10.93
CA GLY A 101 -25.70 -6.04 9.85
C GLY A 101 -26.66 -7.16 9.56
N SER A 102 -27.33 -7.62 10.61
CA SER A 102 -28.60 -8.34 10.49
C SER A 102 -29.49 -7.57 9.52
N ILE A 103 -29.86 -8.20 8.39
CA ILE A 103 -31.08 -7.88 7.67
C ILE A 103 -31.63 -9.14 6.99
N GLN A 104 -32.65 -9.65 7.67
CA GLN A 104 -33.81 -10.45 7.25
C GLN A 104 -33.60 -11.90 6.78
#